data_AF-A0A6I2ZJS1-F1
#
_entry.id   AF-A0A6I2ZJS1-F1
#
_cell.length_a   1.000
_cell.length_b   1.000
_cell.length_c   1.000
_cell.angle_alpha   90.00
_cell.angle_beta   90.00
_cell.angle_gamma   90.00
#
_symmetry.space_group_name_H-M   'P 1'
#
loop_
_entity.id
_entity.type
_entity.pdbx_description
1 polymer ?
#
loop_
_entity_poly.entity_id
_entity_poly.type
_entity_poly.pdbx_seq_one_letter_code
_entity_poly.pdbx_strand_id
1 'polypeptide(L)'
;MAKSTMHRFLELGGPGARGSRDFIRSNASSAMNTGSLGRGLSSRGTGQGGGSPHIDARPAWTTGGGSARRSRSIPAPVSSSACGATTPTSRREGARSMADTELDEHKAQLREAFIAARGYWSPLWDGVLDLDPAYFEAYLRFSEIPWKRGGLSPKVKEFIYIAIDAATTHLFVPGIRIHVQNALKYGASVAEILAVIELTSSMGLRSSELGMEILHEELEAAGIASVPSSVAGDAERQRLKAEFIERHHYWSDGWQRILTADPEFFGTVVKLFAAPFELAVLDRGTMELIQVAIYASVTHLEPVAMRRHIRASIELGVTEQEIAEVLQLASVLGIHSSTISVPILLEEAAAS
;
A
#
# COMPACT_ATOMS: atom_id res chain seq x y z
N MET A 1 -22.49 39.40 -11.24
CA MET A 1 -21.89 39.43 -12.59
C MET A 1 -20.67 38.54 -12.58
N ALA A 2 -20.66 37.55 -13.45
CA ALA A 2 -19.61 36.55 -13.59
C ALA A 2 -18.41 37.07 -14.41
N LYS A 3 -17.22 36.53 -14.11
CA LYS A 3 -16.09 36.17 -15.00
C LYS A 3 -14.82 36.10 -14.12
N SER A 4 -14.30 34.90 -13.84
CA SER A 4 -13.36 34.12 -14.69
C SER A 4 -11.91 34.53 -14.46
N THR A 5 -11.15 33.71 -13.72
CA THR A 5 -9.77 33.36 -14.10
C THR A 5 -9.43 31.94 -13.65
N MET A 6 -9.36 31.06 -14.63
CA MET A 6 -8.79 29.72 -14.58
C MET A 6 -7.35 29.82 -15.14
N HIS A 7 -6.46 28.93 -14.69
CA HIS A 7 -5.12 28.62 -15.22
C HIS A 7 -3.94 29.58 -14.93
N ARG A 8 -3.05 29.15 -14.02
CA ARG A 8 -1.60 29.35 -14.16
C ARG A 8 -0.80 28.31 -13.35
N PHE A 9 -0.46 27.18 -13.95
CA PHE A 9 0.56 26.27 -13.42
C PHE A 9 1.23 25.44 -14.53
N LEU A 10 1.93 26.11 -15.44
CA LEU A 10 2.96 25.55 -16.30
C LEU A 10 3.89 26.71 -16.68
N GLU A 11 5.14 26.68 -16.22
CA GLU A 11 6.35 27.31 -16.80
C GLU A 11 7.42 27.52 -15.71
N LEU A 12 8.31 26.54 -15.54
CA LEU A 12 9.70 26.81 -15.16
C LEU A 12 10.60 25.84 -15.93
N GLY A 13 11.03 26.28 -17.10
CA GLY A 13 12.16 25.73 -17.85
C GLY A 13 13.02 26.89 -18.36
N GLY A 14 14.28 26.93 -17.95
CA GLY A 14 15.30 27.88 -18.40
C GLY A 14 16.68 27.50 -17.83
N PRO A 15 17.79 27.77 -18.53
CA PRO A 15 18.55 26.70 -19.18
C PRO A 15 20.04 26.59 -18.76
N GLY A 16 20.59 25.38 -18.94
CA GLY A 16 21.95 25.21 -19.49
C GLY A 16 23.01 24.57 -18.59
N ALA A 17 23.30 23.29 -18.81
CA ALA A 17 24.67 22.80 -18.96
C ALA A 17 24.66 21.46 -19.72
N ARG A 18 25.36 21.47 -20.86
CA ARG A 18 25.65 20.31 -21.71
C ARG A 18 26.84 19.56 -21.13
N GLY A 19 26.81 18.23 -21.21
CA GLY A 19 28.01 17.40 -21.06
C GLY A 19 27.72 15.92 -20.87
N SER A 20 27.81 15.19 -21.99
CA SER A 20 28.21 13.78 -22.19
C SER A 20 27.91 12.75 -21.09
N ARG A 21 27.09 11.73 -21.37
CA ARG A 21 27.53 10.48 -22.05
C ARG A 21 28.76 9.86 -21.38
N ASP A 22 28.54 9.22 -20.23
CA ASP A 22 29.38 8.14 -19.68
C ASP A 22 28.56 7.36 -18.64
N PHE A 23 27.62 6.54 -19.09
CA PHE A 23 26.96 5.55 -18.22
C PHE A 23 26.54 4.31 -19.00
N ILE A 24 27.44 3.77 -19.83
CA ILE A 24 27.37 2.37 -20.30
C ILE A 24 28.82 1.91 -20.50
N ARG A 25 29.39 1.23 -19.50
CA ARG A 25 30.47 0.22 -19.58
C ARG A 25 31.07 -0.03 -18.20
N SER A 26 30.66 -1.12 -17.53
CA SER A 26 31.58 -2.04 -16.82
C SER A 26 30.77 -3.08 -16.04
N ASN A 27 30.53 -4.24 -16.63
CA ASN A 27 30.94 -5.55 -16.08
C ASN A 27 30.37 -6.67 -16.94
N ALA A 28 31.15 -7.05 -17.95
CA ALA A 28 31.09 -8.36 -18.55
C ALA A 28 32.52 -8.88 -18.55
N SER A 29 32.81 -9.86 -17.70
CA SER A 29 33.77 -10.97 -17.90
C SER A 29 34.15 -11.60 -16.56
N SER A 30 33.61 -12.78 -16.26
CA SER A 30 34.47 -13.95 -16.09
C SER A 30 33.69 -15.23 -16.33
N ALA A 31 34.34 -16.14 -17.05
CA ALA A 31 33.79 -17.30 -17.70
C ALA A 31 33.81 -18.55 -16.80
N MET A 32 32.86 -19.45 -17.09
CA MET A 32 33.01 -20.90 -17.22
C MET A 32 33.88 -21.64 -16.19
N ASN A 33 33.24 -22.52 -15.42
CA ASN A 33 33.81 -23.84 -15.18
C ASN A 33 32.73 -24.93 -15.29
N THR A 34 32.98 -25.86 -16.21
CA THR A 34 32.19 -27.06 -16.48
C THR A 34 32.68 -28.21 -15.60
N GLY A 35 31.78 -28.91 -14.92
CA GLY A 35 32.08 -30.13 -14.19
C GLY A 35 30.84 -31.01 -14.07
N SER A 36 30.69 -31.92 -15.02
CA SER A 36 29.66 -32.97 -15.08
C SER A 36 29.95 -34.09 -14.08
N LEU A 37 28.92 -34.63 -13.42
CA LEU A 37 28.46 -36.05 -13.54
C LEU A 37 27.61 -36.48 -12.34
N GLY A 38 26.43 -37.06 -12.63
CA GLY A 38 26.02 -38.30 -11.97
C GLY A 38 24.60 -38.39 -11.39
N ARG A 39 23.68 -38.95 -12.20
CA ARG A 39 22.61 -39.95 -11.87
C ARG A 39 21.74 -39.63 -10.63
N GLY A 40 20.45 -39.35 -10.75
CA GLY A 40 19.42 -40.17 -11.39
C GLY A 40 18.59 -40.88 -10.30
N LEU A 41 17.27 -40.70 -10.29
CA LEU A 41 16.26 -41.74 -9.94
C LEU A 41 14.83 -41.20 -9.97
N SER A 42 14.07 -41.82 -10.88
CA SER A 42 12.66 -42.24 -10.82
C SER A 42 11.56 -41.26 -10.37
N SER A 43 10.71 -41.00 -11.36
CA SER A 43 9.29 -40.70 -11.26
C SER A 43 8.50 -41.73 -10.43
N ARG A 44 7.58 -41.24 -9.59
CA ARG A 44 6.30 -41.90 -9.31
C ARG A 44 5.23 -40.83 -9.20
N GLY A 45 4.27 -40.88 -10.11
CA GLY A 45 3.02 -40.15 -9.99
C GLY A 45 2.12 -40.81 -8.97
N THR A 46 1.32 -39.98 -8.31
CA THR A 46 -0.02 -40.34 -7.87
C THR A 46 -0.87 -39.09 -8.02
N GLY A 47 -1.90 -39.20 -8.87
CA GLY A 47 -2.94 -38.20 -8.94
C GLY A 47 -3.88 -38.37 -7.74
N GLN A 48 -4.44 -37.26 -7.30
CA GLN A 48 -5.73 -37.25 -6.63
C GLN A 48 -6.32 -35.85 -6.79
N GLY A 49 -7.45 -35.80 -7.50
CA GLY A 49 -8.32 -34.64 -7.54
C GLY A 49 -8.97 -34.44 -6.19
N GLY A 50 -9.06 -33.19 -5.77
CA GLY A 50 -9.86 -32.74 -4.65
C GLY A 50 -10.55 -31.47 -5.08
N GLY A 51 -11.87 -31.55 -5.27
CA GLY A 51 -12.71 -30.45 -5.72
C GLY A 51 -12.76 -29.31 -4.71
N SER A 52 -12.76 -28.09 -5.23
CA SER A 52 -13.08 -26.87 -4.48
C SER A 52 -14.57 -26.85 -4.14
N PRO A 53 -14.98 -26.55 -2.89
CA PRO A 53 -16.37 -26.25 -2.60
C PRO A 53 -16.69 -24.81 -3.00
N HIS A 54 -17.64 -24.66 -3.92
CA HIS A 54 -18.33 -23.40 -4.22
C HIS A 54 -18.90 -22.80 -2.92
N ILE A 55 -18.49 -21.56 -2.61
CA ILE A 55 -19.18 -20.72 -1.63
C ILE A 55 -20.03 -19.74 -2.42
N ASP A 56 -21.30 -20.08 -2.53
CA ASP A 56 -22.35 -19.24 -3.11
C ASP A 56 -22.82 -18.25 -2.03
N ALA A 57 -22.42 -16.98 -2.14
CA ALA A 57 -22.85 -15.93 -1.22
C ALA A 57 -23.19 -14.64 -1.99
N ARG A 58 -24.39 -14.60 -2.55
CA ARG A 58 -25.03 -13.36 -3.00
C ARG A 58 -25.84 -12.75 -1.85
N PRO A 59 -25.58 -11.51 -1.41
CA PRO A 59 -26.53 -10.78 -0.57
C PRO A 59 -27.64 -10.18 -1.45
N ALA A 60 -28.87 -10.56 -1.14
CA ALA A 60 -30.08 -9.99 -1.73
C ALA A 60 -30.30 -8.54 -1.24
N TRP A 61 -30.25 -7.58 -2.16
CA TRP A 61 -30.73 -6.23 -1.91
C TRP A 61 -32.26 -6.20 -2.10
N THR A 62 -33.01 -6.19 -1.00
CA THR A 62 -34.45 -5.93 -1.04
C THR A 62 -34.70 -4.44 -1.21
N THR A 63 -35.31 -4.06 -2.33
CA THR A 63 -35.79 -2.72 -2.62
C THR A 63 -37.15 -2.49 -1.95
N GLY A 64 -37.15 -1.76 -0.84
CA GLY A 64 -38.37 -1.25 -0.19
C GLY A 64 -38.64 0.19 -0.58
N GLY A 65 -39.54 0.40 -1.55
CA GLY A 65 -40.13 1.71 -1.84
C GLY A 65 -41.28 2.04 -0.86
N GLY A 66 -41.39 3.31 -0.46
CA GLY A 66 -42.47 3.74 0.43
C GLY A 66 -42.42 5.21 0.82
N SER A 67 -43.02 6.05 -0.02
CA SER A 67 -43.32 7.48 0.14
C SER A 67 -43.90 7.87 1.52
N ALA A 68 -43.41 8.97 2.10
CA ALA A 68 -44.24 9.88 2.90
C ALA A 68 -43.65 11.30 2.95
N ARG A 69 -44.15 12.15 2.04
CA ARG A 69 -44.04 13.62 2.09
C ARG A 69 -44.62 14.13 3.41
N ARG A 70 -43.84 14.87 4.21
CA ARG A 70 -44.37 15.77 5.24
C ARG A 70 -43.73 17.14 5.09
N SER A 71 -44.54 18.06 4.57
CA SER A 71 -44.30 19.50 4.56
C SER A 71 -44.18 20.02 5.99
N ARG A 72 -43.04 20.63 6.34
CA ARG A 72 -42.93 21.51 7.51
C ARG A 72 -42.71 22.94 7.04
N SER A 73 -43.64 23.78 7.44
CA SER A 73 -43.74 25.22 7.21
C SER A 73 -42.65 25.99 7.96
N ILE A 74 -42.06 26.95 7.25
CA ILE A 74 -41.06 27.91 7.73
C ILE A 74 -41.77 29.03 8.51
N PRO A 75 -41.35 29.41 9.72
CA PRO A 75 -41.81 30.65 10.36
C PRO A 75 -40.99 31.86 9.91
N ALA A 76 -41.67 32.96 9.62
CA ALA A 76 -41.12 34.27 9.28
C ALA A 76 -40.54 35.01 10.52
N PRO A 77 -39.75 36.09 10.34
CA PRO A 77 -38.92 36.67 11.39
C PRO A 77 -39.70 37.63 12.30
N VAL A 78 -39.35 37.67 13.59
CA VAL A 78 -39.91 38.61 14.56
C VAL A 78 -38.94 39.78 14.77
N SER A 79 -39.49 40.99 14.72
CA SER A 79 -38.82 42.28 14.76
C SER A 79 -38.30 42.71 16.14
N SER A 80 -37.28 43.56 16.10
CA SER A 80 -36.59 44.28 17.16
C SER A 80 -37.45 44.99 18.22
N SER A 81 -36.96 44.99 19.46
CA SER A 81 -37.05 46.15 20.37
C SER A 81 -35.84 46.19 21.30
N ALA A 82 -35.33 47.40 21.51
CA ALA A 82 -34.06 47.70 22.14
C ALA A 82 -34.20 48.09 23.63
N CYS A 83 -33.02 48.17 24.26
CA CYS A 83 -32.65 48.97 25.44
C CYS A 83 -32.62 48.23 26.80
N GLY A 84 -31.41 48.16 27.38
CA GLY A 84 -31.19 47.73 28.76
C GLY A 84 -29.71 47.57 29.11
N ALA A 85 -29.09 48.68 29.54
CA ALA A 85 -27.94 48.79 30.45
C ALA A 85 -26.66 47.98 30.18
N THR A 86 -25.60 48.72 29.83
CA THR A 86 -24.19 48.36 29.93
C THR A 86 -23.76 48.04 31.36
N THR A 87 -23.31 46.82 31.59
CA THR A 87 -22.43 46.46 32.72
C THR A 87 -21.03 46.25 32.15
N PRO A 88 -19.95 46.82 32.73
CA PRO A 88 -18.61 46.60 32.24
C PRO A 88 -18.19 45.18 32.66
N THR A 89 -18.29 44.23 31.74
CA THR A 89 -17.65 42.92 31.89
C THR A 89 -16.16 43.17 31.81
N SER A 90 -15.52 43.37 32.97
CA SER A 90 -14.07 43.25 33.10
C SER A 90 -13.69 41.92 32.47
N ARG A 91 -12.97 41.98 31.36
CA ARG A 91 -12.36 40.83 30.70
C ARG A 91 -11.48 40.15 31.74
N ARG A 92 -12.00 39.11 32.41
CA ARG A 92 -11.17 38.18 33.16
C ARG A 92 -10.33 37.47 32.11
N GLU A 93 -9.10 37.93 31.90
CA GLU A 93 -8.04 37.04 31.47
C GLU A 93 -8.01 35.92 32.52
N GLY A 94 -8.62 34.79 32.14
CA GLY A 94 -8.89 33.68 33.05
C GLY A 94 -7.58 33.05 33.48
N ALA A 95 -7.37 32.94 34.79
CA ALA A 95 -6.37 32.04 35.33
C ALA A 95 -6.70 30.61 34.84
N ARG A 96 -5.78 30.00 34.08
CA ARG A 96 -5.88 28.59 33.65
C ARG A 96 -6.04 27.70 34.87
N SER A 97 -6.89 26.67 34.78
CA SER A 97 -7.04 25.72 35.87
C SER A 97 -5.82 24.81 35.98
N MET A 98 -5.53 24.26 37.17
CA MET A 98 -4.46 23.26 37.30
C MET A 98 -4.71 22.03 36.43
N ALA A 99 -5.97 21.65 36.24
CA ALA A 99 -6.35 20.53 35.38
C ALA A 99 -6.01 20.79 33.89
N ASP A 100 -6.17 22.03 33.42
CA ASP A 100 -5.78 22.41 32.05
C ASP A 100 -4.25 22.30 31.88
N THR A 101 -3.49 22.73 32.89
CA THR A 101 -2.02 22.62 32.89
C THR A 101 -1.55 21.16 32.92
N GLU A 102 -2.15 20.31 33.76
CA GLU A 102 -1.82 18.88 33.83
C GLU A 102 -2.13 18.16 32.50
N LEU A 103 -3.23 18.53 31.83
CA LEU A 103 -3.59 17.98 30.52
C LEU A 103 -2.60 18.41 29.43
N ASP A 104 -2.20 19.68 29.40
CA ASP A 104 -1.20 20.20 28.46
C ASP A 104 0.16 19.50 28.66
N GLU A 105 0.57 19.28 29.91
CA GLU A 105 1.79 18.53 30.25
C GLU A 105 1.70 17.08 29.79
N HIS A 106 0.56 16.42 29.99
CA HIS A 106 0.34 15.04 29.53
C HIS A 106 0.42 14.93 27.99
N LYS A 107 -0.23 15.85 27.25
CA LYS A 107 -0.13 15.90 25.78
C LYS A 107 1.31 16.08 25.31
N ALA A 108 2.07 16.97 25.95
CA ALA A 108 3.48 17.18 25.64
C ALA A 108 4.31 15.89 25.87
N GLN A 109 4.07 15.18 26.97
CA GLN A 109 4.72 13.90 27.25
C GLN A 109 4.40 12.84 26.18
N LEU A 110 3.14 12.74 25.73
CA LEU A 110 2.74 11.82 24.68
C LEU A 110 3.41 12.13 23.33
N ARG A 111 3.53 13.42 23.00
CA ARG A 111 4.24 13.88 21.80
C ARG A 111 5.72 13.48 21.85
N GLU A 112 6.40 13.74 22.96
CA GLU A 112 7.81 13.38 23.12
C GLU A 112 8.01 11.86 23.10
N ALA A 113 7.10 11.10 23.72
CA ALA A 113 7.12 9.64 23.67
C ALA A 113 6.94 9.11 22.23
N PHE A 114 6.08 9.74 21.43
CA PHE A 114 5.92 9.41 20.02
C PHE A 114 7.20 9.68 19.23
N ILE A 115 7.82 10.84 19.41
CA ILE A 115 9.07 11.21 18.74
C ILE A 115 10.18 10.24 19.13
N ALA A 116 10.29 9.87 20.40
CA ALA A 116 11.28 8.91 20.87
C ALA A 116 11.07 7.51 20.26
N ALA A 117 9.82 7.06 20.14
CA ALA A 117 9.49 5.73 19.60
C ALA A 117 9.60 5.65 18.07
N ARG A 118 9.18 6.69 17.35
CA ARG A 118 9.03 6.69 15.88
C ARG A 118 10.08 7.52 15.15
N GLY A 119 10.81 8.38 15.85
CA GLY A 119 11.90 9.18 15.30
C GLY A 119 11.48 10.44 14.52
N TYR A 120 10.19 10.80 14.54
CA TYR A 120 9.63 12.00 13.90
C TYR A 120 8.31 12.45 14.55
N TRP A 121 7.87 13.67 14.25
CA TRP A 121 6.50 14.17 14.50
C TRP A 121 5.87 14.63 13.19
N SER A 122 4.55 14.45 13.05
CA SER A 122 3.79 14.96 11.91
C SER A 122 2.64 15.84 12.42
N PRO A 123 2.41 17.04 11.84
CA PRO A 123 1.27 17.89 12.21
C PRO A 123 -0.11 17.21 12.06
N LEU A 124 -0.19 16.13 11.27
CA LEU A 124 -1.41 15.31 11.18
C LEU A 124 -1.87 14.74 12.54
N TRP A 125 -0.97 14.69 13.53
CA TRP A 125 -1.26 14.23 14.87
C TRP A 125 -1.77 15.31 15.82
N ASP A 126 -1.56 16.60 15.49
CA ASP A 126 -1.86 17.70 16.41
C ASP A 126 -3.34 17.66 16.82
N GLY A 127 -4.26 17.60 15.84
CA GLY A 127 -5.69 17.53 16.12
C GLY A 127 -6.13 16.26 16.84
N VAL A 128 -5.50 15.11 16.55
CA VAL A 128 -5.85 13.83 17.20
C VAL A 128 -5.44 13.88 18.67
N LEU A 129 -4.21 14.30 18.96
CA LEU A 129 -3.70 14.46 20.31
C LEU A 129 -4.49 15.53 21.08
N ASP A 130 -4.93 16.59 20.40
CA ASP A 130 -5.67 17.65 21.05
C ASP A 130 -7.08 17.27 21.45
N LEU A 131 -7.78 16.54 20.57
CA LEU A 131 -9.17 16.12 20.80
C LEU A 131 -9.29 14.91 21.73
N ASP A 132 -8.43 13.90 21.58
CA ASP A 132 -8.48 12.66 22.37
C ASP A 132 -7.08 12.12 22.68
N PRO A 133 -6.42 12.64 23.74
CA PRO A 133 -5.12 12.17 24.19
C PRO A 133 -5.10 10.67 24.54
N ALA A 134 -6.20 10.14 25.08
CA ALA A 134 -6.28 8.73 25.49
C ALA A 134 -6.29 7.80 24.27
N TYR A 135 -7.03 8.16 23.21
CA TYR A 135 -6.96 7.45 21.93
C TYR A 135 -5.57 7.54 21.30
N PHE A 136 -4.96 8.74 21.30
CA PHE A 136 -3.60 8.90 20.80
C PHE A 136 -2.59 8.03 21.56
N GLU A 137 -2.67 7.99 22.89
CA GLU A 137 -1.80 7.14 23.72
C GLU A 137 -1.98 5.65 23.38
N ALA A 138 -3.22 5.19 23.21
CA ALA A 138 -3.50 3.82 22.81
C ALA A 138 -2.88 3.49 21.44
N TYR A 139 -2.98 4.40 20.47
CA TYR A 139 -2.32 4.25 19.17
C TYR A 139 -0.79 4.27 19.28
N LEU A 140 -0.21 5.15 20.11
CA LEU A 140 1.23 5.17 20.37
C LEU A 140 1.71 3.80 20.87
N ARG A 141 1.04 3.25 21.90
CA ARG A 141 1.35 1.92 22.45
C ARG A 141 1.23 0.80 21.42
N PHE A 142 0.25 0.86 20.53
CA PHE A 142 0.09 -0.11 19.45
C PHE A 142 1.21 0.02 18.40
N SER A 143 1.45 1.23 17.92
CA SER A 143 2.36 1.49 16.79
C SER A 143 3.84 1.42 17.14
N GLU A 144 4.20 1.53 18.43
CA GLU A 144 5.59 1.38 18.90
C GLU A 144 6.05 -0.08 19.02
N ILE A 145 5.12 -1.05 19.03
CA ILE A 145 5.46 -2.48 19.25
C ILE A 145 6.47 -2.99 18.23
N PRO A 146 6.27 -2.82 16.90
CA PRO A 146 7.26 -3.20 15.90
C PRO A 146 8.58 -2.45 16.07
N TRP A 147 8.56 -1.23 16.61
CA TRP A 147 9.77 -0.42 16.78
C TRP A 147 10.59 -0.81 18.02
N LYS A 148 9.97 -1.39 19.04
CA LYS A 148 10.63 -1.89 20.25
C LYS A 148 11.09 -3.34 20.14
N ARG A 149 10.33 -4.17 19.43
CA ARG A 149 10.61 -5.61 19.27
C ARG A 149 11.40 -5.79 17.97
N GLY A 150 12.56 -6.46 18.07
CA GLY A 150 13.48 -6.62 16.94
C GLY A 150 12.99 -7.60 15.88
N GLY A 151 13.69 -7.64 14.75
CA GLY A 151 13.42 -8.45 13.58
C GLY A 151 13.90 -7.70 12.35
N LEU A 152 13.20 -6.62 12.01
CA LEU A 152 13.52 -5.78 10.87
C LEU A 152 14.42 -4.60 11.24
N SER A 153 15.32 -4.21 10.34
CA SER A 153 16.06 -2.95 10.46
C SER A 153 15.12 -1.75 10.26
N PRO A 154 15.38 -0.57 10.88
CA PRO A 154 14.57 0.63 10.66
C PRO A 154 14.36 0.98 9.18
N LYS A 155 15.40 0.80 8.35
CA LYS A 155 15.32 1.01 6.90
C LYS A 155 14.26 0.11 6.24
N VAL A 156 14.23 -1.17 6.60
CA VAL A 156 13.23 -2.12 6.06
C VAL A 156 11.83 -1.78 6.55
N LYS A 157 11.66 -1.37 7.81
CA LYS A 157 10.34 -0.92 8.33
C LYS A 157 9.80 0.25 7.52
N GLU A 158 10.66 1.20 7.17
CA GLU A 158 10.27 2.33 6.30
C GLU A 158 9.95 1.86 4.86
N PHE A 159 10.64 0.85 4.31
CA PHE A 159 10.24 0.25 3.03
C PHE A 159 8.83 -0.36 3.09
N ILE A 160 8.48 -1.03 4.20
CA ILE A 160 7.14 -1.56 4.40
C ILE A 160 6.10 -0.43 4.42
N TYR A 161 6.36 0.65 5.16
CA TYR A 161 5.45 1.80 5.19
C TYR A 161 5.32 2.49 3.82
N ILE A 162 6.43 2.67 3.09
CA ILE A 162 6.39 3.19 1.72
C ILE A 162 5.51 2.30 0.84
N ALA A 163 5.68 0.98 0.89
CA ALA A 163 4.95 0.05 0.05
C ALA A 163 3.43 0.11 0.29
N ILE A 164 2.99 0.09 1.55
CA ILE A 164 1.55 0.12 1.87
C ILE A 164 0.93 1.49 1.59
N ASP A 165 1.67 2.60 1.80
CA ASP A 165 1.18 3.94 1.50
C ASP A 165 1.17 4.25 0.00
N ALA A 166 2.12 3.69 -0.76
CA ALA A 166 2.20 3.85 -2.22
C ALA A 166 1.37 2.83 -3.01
N ALA A 167 0.75 1.84 -2.35
CA ALA A 167 -0.12 0.87 -2.99
C ALA A 167 -1.27 1.57 -3.73
N THR A 168 -1.60 1.12 -4.95
CA THR A 168 -2.65 1.74 -5.79
C THR A 168 -4.04 1.65 -5.17
N THR A 169 -4.23 0.73 -4.22
CA THR A 169 -5.44 0.59 -3.41
C THR A 169 -5.52 1.59 -2.25
N HIS A 170 -4.47 2.39 -2.01
CA HIS A 170 -4.40 3.32 -0.88
C HIS A 170 -3.92 4.72 -1.25
N LEU A 171 -2.73 4.87 -1.85
CA LEU A 171 -2.15 6.13 -2.35
C LEU A 171 -2.15 7.29 -1.33
N PHE A 172 -1.66 7.06 -0.12
CA PHE A 172 -1.61 8.06 0.94
C PHE A 172 -0.37 8.95 0.88
N VAL A 173 -0.44 9.99 0.07
CA VAL A 173 0.68 10.93 -0.23
C VAL A 173 1.39 11.49 1.02
N PRO A 174 0.71 11.93 2.09
CA PRO A 174 1.39 12.44 3.28
C PRO A 174 2.30 11.39 3.93
N GLY A 175 1.84 10.14 4.02
CA GLY A 175 2.61 9.02 4.55
C GLY A 175 3.78 8.65 3.64
N ILE A 176 3.56 8.55 2.32
CA ILE A 176 4.65 8.34 1.34
C ILE A 176 5.79 9.33 1.56
N ARG A 177 5.48 10.63 1.72
CA ARG A 177 6.49 11.67 1.92
C ARG A 177 7.30 11.44 3.20
N ILE A 178 6.62 11.16 4.31
CA ILE A 178 7.26 10.94 5.62
C ILE A 178 8.17 9.71 5.56
N HIS A 179 7.65 8.60 5.05
CA HIS A 179 8.37 7.32 5.05
C HIS A 179 9.52 7.30 4.05
N VAL A 180 9.41 7.98 2.90
CA VAL A 180 10.56 8.22 2.00
C VAL A 180 11.65 9.03 2.69
N GLN A 181 11.30 10.12 3.40
CA GLN A 181 12.28 10.93 4.14
C GLN A 181 12.98 10.12 5.24
N ASN A 182 12.22 9.30 5.98
CA ASN A 182 12.78 8.44 7.02
C ASN A 182 13.67 7.33 6.44
N ALA A 183 13.27 6.67 5.36
CA ALA A 183 14.09 5.66 4.69
C ALA A 183 15.45 6.25 4.26
N LEU A 184 15.44 7.45 3.65
CA LEU A 184 16.66 8.17 3.28
C LEU A 184 17.53 8.50 4.51
N LYS A 185 16.91 8.93 5.63
CA LYS A 185 17.60 9.16 6.91
C LYS A 185 18.26 7.89 7.46
N TYR A 186 17.66 6.72 7.25
CA TYR A 186 18.23 5.42 7.59
C TYR A 186 19.20 4.86 6.54
N GLY A 187 19.59 5.66 5.55
CA GLY A 187 20.61 5.31 4.56
C GLY A 187 20.08 4.51 3.37
N ALA A 188 18.77 4.49 3.13
CA ALA A 188 18.25 4.00 1.87
C ALA A 188 18.72 4.86 0.71
N SER A 189 19.07 4.23 -0.40
CA SER A 189 19.32 4.88 -1.68
C SER A 189 18.01 5.16 -2.41
N VAL A 190 18.05 6.11 -3.35
CA VAL A 190 16.93 6.36 -4.27
C VAL A 190 16.59 5.10 -5.08
N ALA A 191 17.59 4.30 -5.45
CA ALA A 191 17.39 3.06 -6.20
C ALA A 191 16.64 2.01 -5.37
N GLU A 192 16.97 1.83 -4.08
CA GLU A 192 16.22 0.93 -3.19
C GLU A 192 14.76 1.37 -3.06
N ILE A 193 14.51 2.67 -2.82
CA ILE A 193 13.15 3.21 -2.70
C ILE A 193 12.38 3.04 -4.02
N LEU A 194 13.03 3.27 -5.17
CA LEU A 194 12.43 3.02 -6.47
C LEU A 194 12.03 1.55 -6.63
N ALA A 195 12.91 0.61 -6.24
CA ALA A 195 12.59 -0.82 -6.30
C ALA A 195 11.38 -1.18 -5.41
N VAL A 196 11.22 -0.56 -4.24
CA VAL A 196 10.00 -0.72 -3.40
C VAL A 196 8.75 -0.27 -4.16
N ILE A 197 8.81 0.89 -4.83
CA ILE A 197 7.69 1.46 -5.60
C ILE A 197 7.37 0.59 -6.82
N GLU A 198 8.38 0.06 -7.51
CA GLU A 198 8.20 -0.84 -8.65
C GLU A 198 7.57 -2.18 -8.22
N LEU A 199 8.03 -2.77 -7.11
CA LEU A 199 7.38 -3.95 -6.49
C LEU A 199 5.92 -3.65 -6.15
N THR A 200 5.65 -2.50 -5.54
CA THR A 200 4.29 -2.04 -5.21
C THR A 200 3.42 -1.91 -6.46
N SER A 201 3.97 -1.34 -7.54
CA SER A 201 3.25 -1.14 -8.80
C SER A 201 2.87 -2.46 -9.49
N SER A 202 3.59 -3.54 -9.21
CA SER A 202 3.34 -4.87 -9.78
C SER A 202 1.95 -5.44 -9.42
N MET A 203 1.34 -4.98 -8.33
CA MET A 203 0.02 -5.44 -7.89
C MET A 203 -1.10 -5.18 -8.91
N GLY A 204 -0.96 -4.16 -9.77
CA GLY A 204 -1.97 -3.83 -10.77
C GLY A 204 -2.20 -4.94 -11.80
N LEU A 205 -1.16 -5.74 -12.08
CA LEU A 205 -1.22 -6.82 -13.07
C LEU A 205 -2.03 -8.04 -12.60
N ARG A 206 -2.37 -8.10 -11.30
CA ARG A 206 -3.32 -9.10 -10.77
C ARG A 206 -4.71 -8.97 -11.42
N SER A 207 -5.07 -7.78 -11.90
CA SER A 207 -6.32 -7.55 -12.62
C SER A 207 -6.41 -8.41 -13.89
N SER A 208 -5.34 -8.46 -14.69
CA SER A 208 -5.32 -9.25 -15.92
C SER A 208 -5.32 -10.74 -15.64
N GLU A 209 -4.52 -11.20 -14.66
CA GLU A 209 -4.44 -12.63 -14.35
C GLU A 209 -5.78 -13.18 -13.87
N LEU A 210 -6.42 -12.54 -12.87
CA LEU A 210 -7.73 -12.94 -12.38
C LEU A 210 -8.81 -12.78 -13.46
N GLY A 211 -8.79 -11.65 -14.18
CA GLY A 211 -9.78 -11.37 -15.22
C GLY A 211 -9.74 -12.39 -16.37
N MET A 212 -8.57 -12.89 -16.75
CA MET A 212 -8.43 -13.90 -17.80
C MET A 212 -8.87 -15.29 -17.36
N GLU A 213 -8.75 -15.60 -16.07
CA GLU A 213 -9.30 -16.83 -15.49
C GLU A 213 -10.84 -16.78 -15.54
N ILE A 214 -11.44 -15.73 -15.00
CA ILE A 214 -12.90 -15.53 -15.01
C ILE A 214 -13.46 -15.48 -16.43
N LEU A 215 -12.81 -14.74 -17.35
CA LEU A 215 -13.25 -14.67 -18.75
C LEU A 215 -13.34 -16.07 -19.35
N HIS A 216 -12.37 -16.93 -19.07
CA HIS A 216 -12.41 -18.27 -19.61
C HIS A 216 -13.52 -19.12 -18.99
N GLU A 217 -13.71 -19.06 -17.67
CA GLU A 217 -14.80 -19.77 -17.00
C GLU A 217 -16.17 -19.40 -17.61
N GLU A 218 -16.39 -18.11 -17.88
CA GLU A 218 -17.63 -17.62 -18.49
C GLU A 218 -17.78 -18.04 -19.96
N LEU A 219 -16.69 -18.07 -20.73
CA LEU A 219 -16.71 -18.57 -22.11
C LEU A 219 -17.05 -20.07 -22.15
N GLU A 220 -16.47 -20.86 -21.25
CA GLU A 220 -16.79 -22.30 -21.13
C GLU A 220 -18.26 -22.50 -20.73
N ALA A 221 -18.75 -21.76 -19.73
CA ALA A 221 -20.15 -21.82 -19.30
C ALA A 221 -21.13 -21.43 -20.41
N ALA A 222 -20.75 -20.51 -21.29
CA ALA A 222 -21.53 -20.10 -22.45
C ALA A 222 -21.40 -21.04 -23.67
N GLY A 223 -20.55 -22.07 -23.61
CA GLY A 223 -20.25 -22.94 -24.74
C GLY A 223 -19.51 -22.24 -25.89
N ILE A 224 -18.83 -21.13 -25.58
CA ILE A 224 -18.03 -20.37 -26.55
C ILE A 224 -16.61 -20.91 -26.52
N ALA A 225 -16.12 -21.35 -27.69
CA ALA A 225 -14.75 -21.83 -27.81
C ALA A 225 -13.74 -20.72 -27.47
N SER A 226 -12.90 -20.94 -26.45
CA SER A 226 -11.79 -20.06 -26.11
C SER A 226 -10.49 -20.54 -26.76
N VAL A 227 -9.47 -19.67 -26.76
CA VAL A 227 -8.11 -20.04 -27.18
C VAL A 227 -7.63 -21.25 -26.36
N PRO A 228 -7.12 -22.33 -27.01
CA PRO A 228 -6.55 -23.48 -26.29
C PRO A 228 -5.39 -23.02 -25.41
N SER A 229 -5.27 -23.53 -24.19
CA SER A 229 -4.25 -23.07 -23.22
C SER A 229 -2.85 -23.68 -23.40
N SER A 230 -2.62 -24.47 -24.45
CA SER A 230 -1.35 -25.17 -24.67
C SER A 230 -0.29 -24.24 -25.27
N VAL A 231 0.93 -24.30 -24.70
CA VAL A 231 2.15 -23.67 -25.24
C VAL A 231 3.10 -24.70 -25.87
N ALA A 232 2.64 -25.94 -26.07
CA ALA A 232 3.46 -27.00 -26.63
C ALA A 232 3.85 -26.68 -28.09
N GLY A 233 5.15 -26.72 -28.38
CA GLY A 233 5.70 -26.46 -29.72
C GLY A 233 6.01 -24.98 -30.02
N ASP A 234 5.72 -24.05 -29.11
CA ASP A 234 6.09 -22.64 -29.24
C ASP A 234 7.28 -22.31 -28.31
N ALA A 235 8.47 -22.18 -28.90
CA ALA A 235 9.71 -21.94 -28.17
C ALA A 235 9.71 -20.60 -27.42
N GLU A 236 9.10 -19.55 -27.98
CA GLU A 236 9.08 -18.23 -27.34
C GLU A 236 8.15 -18.25 -26.13
N ARG A 237 6.97 -18.87 -26.25
CA ARG A 237 6.06 -19.01 -25.11
C ARG A 237 6.67 -19.84 -23.98
N GLN A 238 7.36 -20.92 -24.32
CA GLN A 238 8.08 -21.73 -23.34
C GLN A 238 9.19 -20.94 -22.63
N ARG A 239 9.95 -20.12 -23.37
CA ARG A 239 10.98 -19.23 -22.81
C ARG A 239 10.37 -18.23 -21.82
N LEU A 240 9.32 -17.52 -22.23
CA LEU A 240 8.63 -16.53 -21.38
C LEU A 240 8.05 -17.16 -20.10
N LYS A 241 7.42 -18.34 -20.22
CA LYS A 241 6.91 -19.09 -19.06
C LYS A 241 8.04 -19.49 -18.11
N ALA A 242 9.14 -20.03 -18.65
CA ALA A 242 10.27 -20.44 -17.83
C ALA A 242 10.90 -19.25 -17.09
N GLU A 243 11.11 -18.12 -17.77
CA GLU A 243 11.65 -16.88 -17.20
C GLU A 243 10.75 -16.37 -16.05
N PHE A 244 9.43 -16.38 -16.22
CA PHE A 244 8.49 -15.98 -15.18
C PHE A 244 8.56 -16.90 -13.96
N ILE A 245 8.54 -18.22 -14.17
CA ILE A 245 8.56 -19.21 -13.07
C ILE A 245 9.88 -19.13 -12.30
N GLU A 246 11.00 -19.01 -13.00
CA GLU A 246 12.32 -18.88 -12.39
C GLU A 246 12.39 -17.65 -11.46
N ARG A 247 11.81 -16.53 -11.91
CA ARG A 247 11.85 -15.27 -11.15
C ARG A 247 10.83 -15.23 -10.01
N HIS A 248 9.60 -15.68 -10.25
CA HIS A 248 8.48 -15.47 -9.32
C HIS A 248 8.08 -16.72 -8.53
N HIS A 249 8.62 -17.88 -8.86
CA HIS A 249 8.38 -19.16 -8.18
C HIS A 249 6.90 -19.57 -8.12
N TYR A 250 6.09 -19.15 -9.11
CA TYR A 250 4.72 -19.64 -9.28
C TYR A 250 4.27 -19.61 -10.73
N TRP A 251 3.17 -20.31 -11.00
CA TRP A 251 2.45 -20.28 -12.25
C TRP A 251 0.95 -20.38 -11.97
N SER A 252 0.11 -19.75 -12.78
CA SER A 252 -1.35 -19.78 -12.66
C SER A 252 -2.01 -20.02 -14.01
N ASP A 253 -3.28 -20.43 -13.99
CA ASP A 253 -4.06 -20.61 -15.21
C ASP A 253 -4.33 -19.27 -15.90
N GLY A 254 -4.53 -18.19 -15.13
CA GLY A 254 -4.59 -16.83 -15.68
C GLY A 254 -3.35 -16.45 -16.49
N TRP A 255 -2.13 -16.68 -15.96
CA TRP A 255 -0.90 -16.44 -16.73
C TRP A 255 -0.75 -17.38 -17.93
N GLN A 256 -1.13 -18.66 -17.78
CA GLN A 256 -1.16 -19.60 -18.89
C GLN A 256 -2.04 -19.08 -20.04
N ARG A 257 -3.22 -18.54 -19.72
CA ARG A 257 -4.17 -18.00 -20.68
C ARG A 257 -3.67 -16.71 -21.32
N ILE A 258 -3.11 -15.79 -20.53
CA ILE A 258 -2.52 -14.56 -21.05
C ILE A 258 -1.39 -14.88 -22.03
N LEU A 259 -0.44 -15.73 -21.64
CA LEU A 259 0.68 -16.13 -22.50
C LEU A 259 0.22 -16.75 -23.82
N THR A 260 -0.87 -17.52 -23.80
CA THR A 260 -1.34 -18.25 -24.97
C THR A 260 -2.19 -17.36 -25.90
N ALA A 261 -2.96 -16.45 -25.32
CA ALA A 261 -3.79 -15.49 -26.05
C ALA A 261 -2.96 -14.34 -26.64
N ASP A 262 -2.02 -13.80 -25.86
CA ASP A 262 -1.21 -12.63 -26.22
C ASP A 262 0.22 -12.74 -25.65
N PRO A 263 1.14 -13.43 -26.35
CA PRO A 263 2.52 -13.58 -25.92
C PRO A 263 3.31 -12.26 -25.97
N GLU A 264 2.90 -11.28 -26.78
CA GLU A 264 3.54 -9.97 -26.82
C GLU A 264 3.26 -9.20 -25.52
N PHE A 265 1.98 -9.14 -25.13
CA PHE A 265 1.58 -8.56 -23.85
C PHE A 265 2.24 -9.29 -22.67
N PHE A 266 2.20 -10.63 -22.65
CA PHE A 266 2.86 -11.39 -21.58
C PHE A 266 4.38 -11.12 -21.53
N GLY A 267 5.04 -11.01 -22.68
CA GLY A 267 6.45 -10.63 -22.75
C GLY A 267 6.73 -9.24 -22.16
N THR A 268 5.76 -8.32 -22.22
CA THR A 268 5.86 -7.01 -21.57
C THR A 268 5.71 -7.11 -20.05
N VAL A 269 4.80 -7.98 -19.57
CA VAL A 269 4.64 -8.31 -18.15
C VAL A 269 5.93 -8.87 -17.56
N VAL A 270 6.55 -9.84 -18.24
CA VAL A 270 7.82 -10.46 -17.80
C VAL A 270 8.92 -9.41 -17.64
N LYS A 271 9.03 -8.47 -18.59
CA LYS A 271 10.01 -7.36 -18.51
C LYS A 271 9.70 -6.39 -17.36
N LEU A 272 8.45 -5.99 -17.20
CA LEU A 272 8.05 -5.06 -16.14
C LEU A 272 8.32 -5.66 -14.75
N PHE A 273 8.03 -6.95 -14.57
CA PHE A 273 8.28 -7.68 -13.33
C PHE A 273 9.77 -7.99 -13.09
N ALA A 274 10.62 -7.90 -14.12
CA ALA A 274 12.07 -8.05 -13.98
C ALA A 274 12.73 -6.82 -13.36
N ALA A 275 12.18 -5.62 -13.58
CA ALA A 275 12.85 -4.36 -13.27
C ALA A 275 13.37 -4.25 -11.82
N PRO A 276 12.60 -4.61 -10.76
CA PRO A 276 13.11 -4.56 -9.39
C PRO A 276 14.31 -5.49 -9.14
N PHE A 277 14.35 -6.64 -9.84
CA PHE A 277 15.44 -7.62 -9.73
C PHE A 277 16.68 -7.17 -10.50
N GLU A 278 16.49 -6.51 -11.64
CA GLU A 278 17.58 -5.99 -12.47
C GLU A 278 18.30 -4.81 -11.82
N LEU A 279 17.60 -4.00 -11.01
CA LEU A 279 18.24 -2.99 -10.17
C LEU A 279 19.24 -3.62 -9.18
N ALA A 280 19.00 -4.86 -8.75
CA ALA A 280 19.87 -5.64 -7.86
C ALA A 280 20.27 -4.89 -6.56
N VAL A 281 19.36 -4.05 -6.06
CA VAL A 281 19.59 -3.20 -4.87
C VAL A 281 18.91 -3.69 -3.59
N LEU A 282 17.93 -4.60 -3.71
CA LEU A 282 17.28 -5.26 -2.57
C LEU A 282 17.62 -6.75 -2.58
N ASP A 283 17.83 -7.32 -1.39
CA ASP A 283 17.91 -8.77 -1.25
C ASP A 283 16.53 -9.42 -1.41
N ARG A 284 16.51 -10.71 -1.75
CA ARG A 284 15.26 -11.41 -2.04
C ARG A 284 14.32 -11.50 -0.84
N GLY A 285 14.85 -11.66 0.37
CA GLY A 285 14.04 -11.70 1.59
C GLY A 285 13.27 -10.40 1.80
N THR A 286 13.95 -9.27 1.65
CA THR A 286 13.33 -7.94 1.72
C THR A 286 12.25 -7.74 0.64
N MET A 287 12.52 -8.18 -0.60
CA MET A 287 11.51 -8.11 -1.67
C MET A 287 10.24 -8.90 -1.33
N GLU A 288 10.38 -10.13 -0.81
CA GLU A 288 9.22 -10.94 -0.43
C GLU A 288 8.45 -10.32 0.76
N LEU A 289 9.16 -9.74 1.75
CA LEU A 289 8.52 -9.02 2.86
C LEU A 289 7.71 -7.80 2.39
N ILE A 290 8.21 -7.05 1.41
CA ILE A 290 7.47 -5.94 0.77
C ILE A 290 6.19 -6.47 0.13
N GLN A 291 6.27 -7.57 -0.62
CA GLN A 291 5.09 -8.19 -1.22
C GLN A 291 4.09 -8.66 -0.15
N VAL A 292 4.56 -9.29 0.94
CA VAL A 292 3.68 -9.66 2.07
C VAL A 292 2.93 -8.44 2.60
N ALA A 293 3.60 -7.29 2.78
CA ALA A 293 2.95 -6.07 3.24
C ALA A 293 1.85 -5.57 2.30
N ILE A 294 2.14 -5.53 0.99
CA ILE A 294 1.19 -5.07 -0.04
C ILE A 294 -0.07 -5.94 -0.03
N TYR A 295 0.10 -7.27 -0.01
CA TYR A 295 -1.03 -8.20 -0.05
C TYR A 295 -1.78 -8.32 1.30
N ALA A 296 -1.11 -8.01 2.42
CA ALA A 296 -1.72 -7.94 3.76
C ALA A 296 -2.37 -6.61 4.09
N SER A 297 -2.13 -5.55 3.30
CA SER A 297 -2.77 -4.25 3.52
C SER A 297 -4.29 -4.38 3.55
N VAL A 298 -4.93 -3.70 4.51
CA VAL A 298 -6.40 -3.71 4.69
C VAL A 298 -7.16 -3.18 3.46
N THR A 299 -6.50 -2.39 2.61
CA THR A 299 -7.04 -1.90 1.35
C THR A 299 -7.01 -2.92 0.21
N HIS A 300 -6.37 -4.09 0.41
CA HIS A 300 -6.23 -5.12 -0.61
C HIS A 300 -6.65 -6.52 -0.14
N LEU A 301 -6.09 -7.02 0.97
CA LEU A 301 -6.42 -8.31 1.59
C LEU A 301 -6.54 -9.50 0.61
N GLU A 302 -5.47 -9.82 -0.11
CA GLU A 302 -5.46 -10.91 -1.09
C GLU A 302 -4.75 -12.17 -0.51
N PRO A 303 -5.49 -13.21 -0.09
CA PRO A 303 -4.93 -14.32 0.67
C PRO A 303 -4.06 -15.28 -0.13
N VAL A 304 -4.25 -15.41 -1.45
CA VAL A 304 -3.51 -16.37 -2.28
C VAL A 304 -2.08 -15.90 -2.50
N ALA A 305 -1.88 -14.67 -2.95
CA ALA A 305 -0.56 -14.08 -3.11
C ALA A 305 0.11 -13.86 -1.75
N MET A 306 -0.62 -13.44 -0.71
CA MET A 306 -0.06 -13.33 0.65
C MET A 306 0.52 -14.68 1.11
N ARG A 307 -0.23 -15.78 0.97
CA ARG A 307 0.26 -17.12 1.31
C ARG A 307 1.50 -17.50 0.52
N ARG A 308 1.53 -17.18 -0.78
CA ARG A 308 2.69 -17.43 -1.66
C ARG A 308 3.93 -16.68 -1.18
N HIS A 309 3.81 -15.38 -0.92
CA HIS A 309 4.93 -14.54 -0.51
C HIS A 309 5.42 -14.90 0.90
N ILE A 310 4.53 -15.24 1.84
CA ILE A 310 4.92 -15.79 3.15
C ILE A 310 5.71 -17.10 3.00
N ARG A 311 5.27 -18.02 2.13
CA ARG A 311 6.00 -19.26 1.87
C ARG A 311 7.39 -19.00 1.29
N ALA A 312 7.49 -18.10 0.30
CA ALA A 312 8.77 -17.71 -0.29
C ALA A 312 9.71 -17.09 0.76
N SER A 313 9.20 -16.23 1.65
CA SER A 313 9.97 -15.68 2.78
C SER A 313 10.54 -16.80 3.67
N ILE A 314 9.72 -17.80 4.03
CA ILE A 314 10.16 -18.93 4.86
C ILE A 314 11.25 -19.76 4.15
N GLU A 315 11.09 -20.02 2.85
CA GLU A 315 12.07 -20.76 2.04
C GLU A 315 13.43 -20.04 1.94
N LEU A 316 13.41 -18.70 2.02
CA LEU A 316 14.61 -17.84 2.05
C LEU A 316 15.21 -17.69 3.45
N GLY A 317 14.62 -18.31 4.47
CA GLY A 317 15.10 -18.24 5.85
C GLY A 317 14.68 -16.98 6.62
N VAL A 318 13.73 -16.20 6.08
CA VAL A 318 13.11 -15.09 6.83
C VAL A 318 12.33 -15.66 8.01
N THR A 319 12.53 -15.06 9.18
CA THR A 319 11.99 -15.58 10.43
C THR A 319 10.49 -15.31 10.57
N GLU A 320 9.80 -16.13 11.38
CA GLU A 320 8.41 -15.88 11.78
C GLU A 320 8.25 -14.48 12.41
N GLN A 321 9.24 -14.07 13.21
CA GLN A 321 9.24 -12.76 13.87
C GLN A 321 9.26 -11.61 12.86
N GLU A 322 10.10 -11.67 11.83
CA GLU A 322 10.16 -10.65 10.76
C GLU A 322 8.84 -10.59 9.97
N ILE A 323 8.27 -11.74 9.61
CA ILE A 323 6.99 -11.81 8.89
C ILE A 323 5.86 -11.24 9.75
N ALA A 324 5.78 -11.62 11.02
CA ALA A 324 4.79 -11.10 11.96
C ALA A 324 4.95 -9.58 12.18
N GLU A 325 6.18 -9.08 12.20
CA GLU A 325 6.47 -7.65 12.29
C GLU A 325 5.94 -6.90 11.05
N VAL A 326 6.12 -7.44 9.84
CA VAL A 326 5.51 -6.86 8.62
C VAL A 326 3.99 -6.78 8.72
N LEU A 327 3.32 -7.82 9.22
CA LEU A 327 1.86 -7.81 9.40
C LEU A 327 1.41 -6.76 10.42
N GLN A 328 2.18 -6.54 11.49
CA GLN A 328 1.92 -5.47 12.46
C GLN A 328 2.10 -4.09 11.83
N LEU A 329 3.15 -3.89 11.02
CA LEU A 329 3.38 -2.65 10.28
C LEU A 329 2.28 -2.38 9.25
N ALA A 330 1.80 -3.39 8.52
CA ALA A 330 0.67 -3.22 7.59
C ALA A 330 -0.63 -2.84 8.33
N SER A 331 -0.81 -3.33 9.56
CA SER A 331 -2.01 -3.09 10.36
C SER A 331 -2.15 -1.65 10.86
N VAL A 332 -1.07 -0.85 10.90
CA VAL A 332 -1.19 0.56 11.31
C VAL A 332 -1.89 1.44 10.27
N LEU A 333 -2.04 0.97 9.02
CA LEU A 333 -2.63 1.75 7.92
C LEU A 333 -4.04 2.28 8.23
N GLY A 334 -4.82 1.58 9.06
CA GLY A 334 -6.16 2.03 9.46
C GLY A 334 -6.19 3.40 10.16
N ILE A 335 -5.07 3.82 10.75
CA ILE A 335 -4.96 5.08 11.46
C ILE A 335 -5.12 6.32 10.57
N HIS A 336 -4.92 6.15 9.27
CA HIS A 336 -5.06 7.24 8.30
C HIS A 336 -6.49 7.80 8.24
N SER A 337 -7.48 7.00 8.66
CA SER A 337 -8.85 7.48 8.88
C SER A 337 -8.88 8.65 9.86
N SER A 338 -8.14 8.56 10.97
CA SER A 338 -8.08 9.59 12.01
C SER A 338 -7.22 10.77 11.58
N THR A 339 -6.03 10.51 11.02
CA THR A 339 -5.07 11.57 10.66
C THR A 339 -5.53 12.44 9.49
N ILE A 340 -6.43 11.94 8.64
CA ILE A 340 -7.09 12.75 7.58
C ILE A 340 -8.36 13.42 8.11
N SER A 341 -9.22 12.67 8.80
CA SER A 341 -10.58 13.16 9.12
C SER A 341 -10.61 14.14 10.29
N VAL A 342 -9.70 14.03 11.25
CA VAL A 342 -9.67 14.92 12.42
C VAL A 342 -9.32 16.37 12.04
N PRO A 343 -8.30 16.65 11.21
CA PRO A 343 -8.08 18.01 10.71
C PRO A 343 -9.32 18.61 10.02
N ILE A 344 -9.99 17.83 9.16
CA ILE A 344 -11.22 18.27 8.48
C ILE A 344 -12.34 18.54 9.50
N LEU A 345 -12.53 17.67 10.49
CA LEU A 345 -13.50 17.87 11.56
C LEU A 345 -13.26 19.20 12.29
N LEU A 346 -12.01 19.50 12.63
CA LEU A 346 -11.64 20.75 13.31
C LEU A 346 -11.90 21.98 12.44
N GLU A 347 -11.56 21.90 11.14
CA GLU A 347 -11.82 22.96 10.17
C GLU A 347 -13.32 23.27 10.06
N GLU A 348 -14.17 22.26 9.88
CA GLU A 348 -15.62 22.43 9.76
C GLU A 348 -16.27 22.89 11.07
N ALA A 349 -15.79 22.40 12.22
CA ALA A 349 -16.25 22.83 13.53
C ALA A 349 -15.91 24.31 13.81
N ALA A 350 -14.75 24.78 13.37
CA ALA A 350 -14.34 26.18 13.52
C ALA A 350 -15.13 27.13 12.59
N ALA A 351 -15.69 26.62 11.50
CA ALA A 351 -16.50 27.38 10.55
C ALA A 351 -18.00 27.44 10.90
N SER A 352 -18.46 26.66 11.89
CA SER A 352 -19.86 26.53 12.31
C SER A 352 -20.27 27.52 13.40
#